data_AF-A0A9D7M320-F1
#
_entry.id   AF-A0A9D7M320-F1
#
_cell.length_a   1.000
_cell.length_b   1.000
_cell.length_c   1.000
_cell.angle_alpha   90.00
_cell.angle_beta   90.00
_cell.angle_gamma   90.00
#
_symmetry.space_group_name_H-M   'P 1'
#
loop_
_entity.id
_entity.type
_entity.pdbx_description
1 polymer ?
#
loop_
_entity_poly.entity_id
_entity_poly.type
_entity_poly.pdbx_seq_one_letter_code
_entity_poly.pdbx_strand_id
1 'polypeptide(L)'
;MDQYLCFFSTTSILVSWLFALFYFRQKDQSAGAPWIKTALIFNIISAAGTFYLAYMMSHKNITQHHYLGSVYYYLHFQYNGWFFFACMGLFTDWLSKVLPEKELPKYTFPIFALACIPAYFLSVLWVPVSNWIYVLVVVASIAQLIAWFLMIRFLLSNKQEIQKHLNPLSGVLLQFAGVALTIKLLLQAGSVIPEISKLAFGFRTIVIAYLHLVLLGVISVFLLGYIYLNKLIRNNKYVRNGIMIFIGGIFLNEMVLLIQGLASFSYTVIPFADVSLLLISSLMLSGLILILVGNLKAETGTK
;
A
#
# COMPACT_ATOMS: atom_id res chain seq x y z
N MET A 1 25.84 12.04 -10.01
CA MET A 1 24.40 11.78 -9.76
C MET A 1 24.22 10.59 -8.80
N ASP A 2 24.96 9.49 -9.00
CA ASP A 2 24.85 8.27 -8.18
C ASP A 2 25.22 8.46 -6.70
N GLN A 3 26.21 9.30 -6.41
CA GLN A 3 26.66 9.56 -5.04
C GLN A 3 25.58 10.27 -4.19
N TYR A 4 24.82 11.20 -4.80
CA TYR A 4 23.70 11.87 -4.14
C TYR A 4 22.53 10.91 -3.90
N LEU A 5 22.23 10.03 -4.86
CA LEU A 5 21.18 9.02 -4.71
C LEU A 5 21.48 8.07 -3.53
N CYS A 6 22.73 7.60 -3.43
CA CYS A 6 23.18 6.77 -2.31
C CYS A 6 23.10 7.52 -0.97
N PHE A 7 23.49 8.80 -0.93
CA PHE A 7 23.38 9.62 0.29
C PHE A 7 21.93 9.77 0.76
N PHE A 8 21.01 10.15 -0.15
CA PHE A 8 19.60 10.32 0.20
C PHE A 8 18.95 9.00 0.61
N SER A 9 19.26 7.90 -0.07
CA SER A 9 18.75 6.56 0.27
C SER A 9 19.23 6.13 1.67
N THR A 10 20.54 6.26 1.94
CA THR A 10 21.13 5.90 3.24
C THR A 10 20.56 6.78 4.36
N THR A 11 20.45 8.08 4.13
CA THR A 11 19.88 9.02 5.11
C THR A 11 18.41 8.70 5.38
N SER A 12 17.63 8.35 4.35
CA SER A 12 16.23 7.94 4.51
C SER A 12 16.10 6.70 5.40
N ILE A 13 16.93 5.67 5.17
CA ILE A 13 16.95 4.46 6.00
C ILE A 13 17.29 4.80 7.47
N LEU A 14 18.34 5.61 7.69
CA LEU A 14 18.76 6.01 9.04
C LEU A 14 17.67 6.80 9.78
N VAL A 15 17.05 7.79 9.12
CA VAL A 15 15.94 8.56 9.70
C VAL A 15 14.77 7.65 10.05
N SER A 16 14.47 6.69 9.18
CA SER A 16 13.40 5.71 9.40
C SER A 16 13.67 4.80 10.60
N TRP A 17 14.92 4.37 10.78
CA TRP A 17 15.32 3.56 11.94
C TRP A 17 15.34 4.37 13.24
N LEU A 18 15.80 5.62 13.19
CA LEU A 18 15.72 6.54 14.32
C LEU A 18 14.27 6.78 14.75
N PHE A 19 13.36 7.00 13.80
CA PHE A 19 11.93 7.09 14.06
C PHE A 19 11.40 5.82 14.74
N ALA A 20 11.78 4.64 14.25
CA ALA A 20 11.39 3.37 14.87
C ALA A 20 11.88 3.26 16.33
N LEU A 21 13.15 3.59 16.59
CA LEU A 21 13.73 3.59 17.94
C LEU A 21 12.99 4.54 18.88
N PHE A 22 12.68 5.76 18.43
CA PHE A 22 11.92 6.72 19.23
C PHE A 22 10.50 6.22 19.52
N TYR A 23 9.83 5.61 18.54
CA TYR A 23 8.49 5.05 18.75
C TYR A 23 8.51 3.85 19.71
N PHE A 24 9.48 2.92 19.60
CA PHE A 24 9.58 1.78 20.52
C PHE A 24 9.87 2.18 21.97
N ARG A 25 10.53 3.33 22.18
CA ARG A 25 10.74 3.89 23.53
C ARG A 25 9.47 4.46 24.14
N GLN A 26 8.46 4.79 23.35
CA GLN A 26 7.17 5.23 23.85
C GLN A 26 6.34 4.04 24.32
N LYS A 27 5.68 4.19 25.48
CA LYS A 27 4.72 3.21 26.00
C LYS A 27 3.34 3.43 25.36
N ASP A 28 3.28 3.32 24.03
CA ASP A 28 2.00 3.39 23.30
C ASP A 28 1.19 2.12 23.57
N GLN A 29 -0.01 2.33 24.13
CA GLN A 29 -1.00 1.31 24.48
C GLN A 29 -2.28 1.43 23.63
N SER A 30 -2.25 2.22 22.56
CA SER A 30 -3.37 2.32 21.64
C SER A 30 -3.70 0.98 20.98
N ALA A 31 -4.94 0.81 20.52
CA ALA A 31 -5.39 -0.43 19.86
C ALA A 31 -4.59 -0.73 18.57
N GLY A 32 -4.09 0.32 17.91
CA GLY A 32 -3.26 0.30 16.72
C GLY A 32 -1.77 0.07 16.99
N ALA A 33 -1.30 0.23 18.23
CA ALA A 33 0.11 0.11 18.57
C ALA A 33 0.77 -1.22 18.10
N PRO A 34 0.13 -2.41 18.22
CA PRO A 34 0.70 -3.65 17.69
C PRO A 34 0.94 -3.62 16.18
N TRP A 35 0.04 -3.00 15.42
CA TRP A 35 0.17 -2.83 13.98
C TRP A 35 1.31 -1.87 13.63
N ILE A 36 1.38 -0.71 14.29
CA ILE A 36 2.46 0.28 14.04
C ILE A 36 3.83 -0.29 14.40
N LYS A 37 3.95 -0.99 15.54
CA LYS A 37 5.19 -1.68 15.94
C LYS A 37 5.63 -2.69 14.88
N THR A 38 4.69 -3.49 14.38
CA THR A 38 4.95 -4.48 13.33
C THR A 38 5.32 -3.82 12.01
N ALA A 39 4.67 -2.71 11.66
CA ALA A 39 5.02 -1.91 10.49
C ALA A 39 6.50 -1.51 10.55
N LEU A 40 6.94 -0.93 11.67
CA LEU A 40 8.32 -0.46 11.87
C LEU A 40 9.33 -1.62 11.80
N ILE A 41 8.98 -2.79 12.34
CA ILE A 41 9.80 -4.00 12.21
C ILE A 41 9.96 -4.38 10.74
N PHE A 42 8.86 -4.42 9.96
CA PHE A 42 8.95 -4.74 8.53
C PHE A 42 9.72 -3.69 7.74
N ASN A 43 9.61 -2.41 8.12
CA ASN A 43 10.42 -1.36 7.53
C ASN A 43 11.92 -1.58 7.75
N ILE A 44 12.33 -1.95 8.98
CA ILE A 44 13.72 -2.29 9.29
C ILE A 44 14.17 -3.52 8.50
N ILE A 45 13.36 -4.59 8.49
CA ILE A 45 13.66 -5.83 7.76
C ILE A 45 13.80 -5.55 6.26
N SER A 46 12.96 -4.69 5.67
CA SER A 46 12.98 -4.36 4.25
C SER A 46 14.34 -3.84 3.77
N ALA A 47 15.10 -3.16 4.66
CA ALA A 47 16.41 -2.60 4.33
C ALA A 47 17.45 -3.68 3.99
N ALA A 48 17.24 -4.94 4.39
CA ALA A 48 18.09 -6.04 3.96
C ALA A 48 18.09 -6.18 2.42
N GLY A 49 16.97 -5.92 1.75
CA GLY A 49 16.88 -5.90 0.29
C GLY A 49 17.68 -4.77 -0.34
N THR A 50 17.75 -3.60 0.29
CA THR A 50 18.61 -2.49 -0.21
C THR A 50 20.09 -2.75 0.05
N PHE A 51 20.45 -3.33 1.19
CA PHE A 51 21.85 -3.66 1.49
C PHE A 51 22.39 -4.78 0.61
N TYR A 52 21.58 -5.81 0.32
CA TYR A 52 21.96 -6.86 -0.61
C TYR A 52 22.14 -6.32 -2.03
N LEU A 53 21.29 -5.37 -2.46
CA LEU A 53 21.47 -4.67 -3.73
C LEU A 53 22.79 -3.89 -3.78
N ALA A 54 23.10 -3.12 -2.73
CA ALA A 54 24.37 -2.39 -2.63
C ALA A 54 25.59 -3.32 -2.63
N TYR A 55 25.50 -4.46 -1.93
CA TYR A 55 26.54 -5.51 -1.92
C TYR A 55 26.80 -6.09 -3.32
N MET A 56 25.74 -6.40 -4.08
CA MET A 56 25.87 -6.89 -5.45
C MET A 56 26.53 -5.87 -6.38
N MET A 57 26.14 -4.59 -6.26
CA MET A 57 26.70 -3.50 -7.06
C MET A 57 28.19 -3.28 -6.75
N SER A 58 28.62 -3.41 -5.49
CA SER A 58 30.02 -3.22 -5.09
C SER A 58 30.93 -4.36 -5.56
N HIS A 59 30.43 -5.60 -5.58
CA HIS A 59 31.19 -6.78 -6.03
C HIS A 59 31.10 -7.03 -7.55
N LYS A 60 30.35 -6.19 -8.28
CA LYS A 60 30.07 -6.32 -9.73
C LYS A 60 29.49 -7.69 -10.14
N ASN A 61 28.94 -8.44 -9.19
CA ASN A 61 28.32 -9.74 -9.43
C ASN A 61 26.79 -9.58 -9.48
N ILE A 62 26.32 -8.90 -10.54
CA ILE A 62 24.90 -8.60 -10.72
C ILE A 62 24.29 -9.67 -11.62
N THR A 63 23.63 -10.66 -11.01
CA THR A 63 22.76 -11.58 -11.76
C THR A 63 21.32 -11.06 -11.73
N GLN A 64 20.58 -11.25 -12.83
CA GLN A 64 19.20 -10.77 -12.95
C GLN A 64 18.30 -11.31 -11.83
N HIS A 65 18.48 -12.58 -11.45
CA HIS A 65 17.67 -13.21 -10.42
C HIS A 65 17.95 -12.64 -9.02
N HIS A 66 19.22 -12.43 -8.65
CA HIS A 66 19.55 -11.83 -7.36
C HIS A 66 19.11 -10.37 -7.31
N TYR A 67 19.28 -9.62 -8.40
CA TYR A 67 18.79 -8.24 -8.52
C TYR A 67 17.26 -8.15 -8.30
N LEU A 68 16.48 -8.92 -9.06
CA LEU A 68 15.01 -8.91 -8.94
C LEU A 68 14.54 -9.39 -7.58
N GLY A 69 15.15 -10.46 -7.04
CA GLY A 69 14.85 -10.96 -5.71
C GLY A 69 15.05 -9.90 -4.63
N SER A 70 16.15 -9.14 -4.71
CA SER A 70 16.48 -8.03 -3.80
C SER A 70 15.45 -6.89 -3.88
N VAL A 71 15.09 -6.48 -5.10
CA VAL A 71 14.10 -5.41 -5.33
C VAL A 71 12.72 -5.85 -4.84
N TYR A 72 12.27 -7.06 -5.16
CA TYR A 72 10.98 -7.58 -4.69
C TYR A 72 10.95 -7.79 -3.18
N TYR A 73 12.07 -8.15 -2.56
CA TYR A 73 12.16 -8.24 -1.11
C TYR A 73 11.93 -6.89 -0.45
N TYR A 74 12.65 -5.87 -0.90
CA TYR A 74 12.48 -4.50 -0.41
C TYR A 74 11.03 -4.03 -0.59
N LEU A 75 10.49 -4.17 -1.81
CA LEU A 75 9.14 -3.71 -2.12
C LEU A 75 8.08 -4.45 -1.29
N HIS A 76 8.18 -5.77 -1.16
CA HIS A 76 7.24 -6.57 -0.39
C HIS A 76 7.14 -6.08 1.06
N PHE A 77 8.26 -5.98 1.78
CA PHE A 77 8.25 -5.53 3.16
C PHE A 77 7.95 -4.03 3.32
N GLN A 78 8.11 -3.23 2.28
CA GLN A 78 7.64 -1.85 2.26
C GLN A 78 6.11 -1.76 2.14
N TYR A 79 5.51 -2.24 1.05
CA TYR A 79 4.08 -1.99 0.82
C TYR A 79 3.16 -3.03 1.47
N ASN A 80 3.56 -4.29 1.63
CA ASN A 80 2.78 -5.31 2.38
C ASN A 80 3.08 -5.29 3.88
N GLY A 81 4.29 -4.86 4.25
CA GLY A 81 4.70 -4.67 5.63
C GLY A 81 4.46 -3.24 6.09
N TRP A 82 5.48 -2.41 6.02
CA TRP A 82 5.50 -1.05 6.56
C TRP A 82 4.23 -0.23 6.26
N PHE A 83 3.91 0.03 4.99
CA PHE A 83 2.78 0.91 4.64
C PHE A 83 1.43 0.32 5.04
N PHE A 84 1.18 -0.95 4.72
CA PHE A 84 -0.08 -1.62 5.02
C PHE A 84 -0.33 -1.68 6.54
N PHE A 85 0.65 -2.13 7.31
CA PHE A 85 0.50 -2.22 8.77
C PHE A 85 0.40 -0.83 9.43
N ALA A 86 1.10 0.18 8.90
CA ALA A 86 0.93 1.56 9.36
C ALA A 86 -0.51 2.05 9.16
N CYS A 87 -1.07 1.83 7.96
CA CYS A 87 -2.46 2.20 7.64
C CYS A 87 -3.46 1.45 8.52
N MET A 88 -3.27 0.13 8.69
CA MET A 88 -4.13 -0.68 9.55
C MET A 88 -4.03 -0.27 11.03
N GLY A 89 -2.86 0.15 11.51
CA GLY A 89 -2.71 0.69 12.86
C GLY A 89 -3.49 1.98 13.06
N LEU A 90 -3.34 2.94 12.14
CA LEU A 90 -4.12 4.18 12.16
C LEU A 90 -5.63 3.91 12.09
N PHE A 91 -6.05 2.99 11.22
CA PHE A 91 -7.45 2.59 11.09
C PHE A 91 -7.98 1.95 12.37
N THR A 92 -7.21 1.05 12.98
CA THR A 92 -7.58 0.35 14.22
C THR A 92 -7.71 1.33 15.38
N ASP A 93 -6.81 2.31 15.49
CA ASP A 93 -6.89 3.36 16.51
C ASP A 93 -8.14 4.22 16.33
N TRP A 94 -8.42 4.65 15.11
CA TRP A 94 -9.65 5.38 14.84
C TRP A 94 -10.90 4.54 15.15
N LEU A 95 -10.90 3.26 14.77
CA LEU A 95 -12.03 2.35 15.00
C LEU A 95 -12.29 2.12 16.49
N SER A 96 -11.23 1.99 17.30
CA SER A 96 -11.36 1.84 18.76
C SER A 96 -11.99 3.06 19.45
N LYS A 97 -11.80 4.26 18.89
CA LYS A 97 -12.44 5.48 19.40
C LYS A 97 -13.91 5.56 19.02
N VAL A 98 -14.26 5.05 17.84
CA VAL A 98 -15.65 5.03 17.32
C VAL A 98 -16.46 3.89 17.93
N LEU A 99 -15.81 2.76 18.25
CA LEU A 99 -16.43 1.57 18.82
C LEU A 99 -15.69 1.16 20.12
N PRO A 100 -15.78 1.94 21.21
CA PRO A 100 -15.00 1.72 22.42
C PRO A 100 -15.28 0.37 23.10
N GLU A 101 -16.50 -0.18 22.92
CA GLU A 101 -16.90 -1.47 23.50
C GLU A 101 -16.66 -2.66 22.55
N LYS A 102 -16.15 -2.43 21.33
CA LYS A 102 -15.98 -3.49 20.33
C LYS A 102 -14.54 -3.56 19.85
N GLU A 103 -13.92 -4.69 20.13
CA GLU A 103 -12.57 -4.99 19.65
C GLU A 103 -12.63 -5.68 18.28
N LEU A 104 -11.59 -5.44 17.47
CA LEU A 104 -11.35 -6.23 16.29
C LEU A 104 -11.24 -7.72 16.66
N PRO A 105 -11.64 -8.64 15.76
CA PRO A 105 -11.45 -10.06 16.02
C PRO A 105 -9.98 -10.37 16.37
N LYS A 106 -9.76 -11.02 17.51
CA LYS A 106 -8.44 -11.24 18.14
C LYS A 106 -7.37 -11.76 17.16
N TYR A 107 -7.77 -12.60 16.21
CA TYR A 107 -6.85 -13.25 15.27
C TYR A 107 -6.54 -12.43 14.02
N THR A 108 -7.24 -11.32 13.75
CA THR A 108 -7.05 -10.53 12.53
C THR A 108 -5.61 -10.01 12.41
N PHE A 109 -5.12 -9.31 13.44
CA PHE A 109 -3.76 -8.80 13.48
C PHE A 109 -2.67 -9.88 13.35
N PRO A 110 -2.62 -10.91 14.23
CA PRO A 110 -1.51 -11.88 14.20
C PRO A 110 -1.51 -12.69 12.91
N ILE A 111 -2.67 -13.00 12.32
CA ILE A 111 -2.73 -13.70 11.03
C ILE A 111 -2.09 -12.84 9.93
N PHE A 112 -2.43 -11.56 9.83
CA PHE A 112 -1.78 -10.67 8.86
C PHE A 112 -0.26 -10.60 9.08
N ALA A 113 0.17 -10.39 10.33
CA ALA A 113 1.59 -10.24 10.69
C ALA A 113 2.40 -11.48 10.32
N LEU A 114 1.94 -12.66 10.73
CA LEU A 114 2.64 -13.91 10.48
C LEU A 114 2.59 -14.30 9.01
N ALA A 115 1.49 -14.08 8.31
CA ALA A 115 1.37 -14.40 6.88
C ALA A 115 2.22 -13.48 6.00
N CYS A 116 2.49 -12.24 6.43
CA CYS A 116 3.30 -11.30 5.64
C CYS A 116 4.73 -11.81 5.39
N ILE A 117 5.31 -12.61 6.29
CA ILE A 117 6.68 -13.13 6.14
C ILE A 117 6.80 -14.12 4.96
N PRO A 118 6.09 -15.27 4.97
CA PRO A 118 6.13 -16.22 3.85
C PRO A 118 5.48 -15.67 2.57
N ALA A 119 4.58 -14.69 2.66
CA ALA A 119 3.98 -14.07 1.48
C ALA A 119 5.00 -13.38 0.55
N TYR A 120 6.22 -13.07 1.02
CA TYR A 120 7.29 -12.58 0.13
C TYR A 120 7.54 -13.52 -1.04
N PHE A 121 7.50 -14.83 -0.78
CA PHE A 121 7.82 -15.83 -1.79
C PHE A 121 6.83 -15.84 -2.96
N LEU A 122 5.61 -15.29 -2.80
CA LEU A 122 4.68 -15.05 -3.93
C LEU A 122 5.31 -14.17 -5.02
N SER A 123 6.21 -13.26 -4.66
CA SER A 123 6.90 -12.37 -5.61
C SER A 123 8.12 -13.02 -6.27
N VAL A 124 8.50 -14.22 -5.83
CA VAL A 124 9.67 -14.96 -6.33
C VAL A 124 9.37 -16.42 -6.69
N LEU A 125 8.09 -16.78 -6.88
CA LEU A 125 7.67 -18.12 -7.35
C LEU A 125 8.18 -18.49 -8.75
N TRP A 126 8.76 -17.54 -9.48
CA TRP A 126 9.48 -17.79 -10.73
C TRP A 126 10.85 -18.47 -10.51
N VAL A 127 11.36 -18.51 -9.27
CA VAL A 127 12.51 -19.32 -8.86
C VAL A 127 12.00 -20.67 -8.35
N PRO A 128 12.67 -21.80 -8.63
CA PRO A 128 12.34 -23.08 -8.01
C PRO A 128 12.46 -22.96 -6.47
N VAL A 129 11.34 -23.08 -5.78
CA VAL A 129 11.24 -23.15 -4.32
C VAL A 129 10.95 -24.58 -3.88
N SER A 130 11.38 -24.95 -2.67
CA SER A 130 11.06 -26.28 -2.13
C SER A 130 9.56 -26.42 -1.87
N ASN A 131 9.05 -27.66 -1.97
CA ASN A 131 7.61 -27.95 -1.79
C ASN A 131 7.07 -27.44 -0.44
N TRP A 132 7.87 -27.53 0.63
CA TRP A 132 7.48 -27.04 1.96
C TRP A 132 7.31 -25.51 1.99
N ILE A 133 8.18 -24.76 1.29
CA ILE A 133 8.05 -23.30 1.16
C ILE A 133 6.80 -22.97 0.34
N TYR A 134 6.53 -23.72 -0.74
CA TYR A 134 5.33 -23.52 -1.54
C TYR A 134 4.04 -23.70 -0.72
N VAL A 135 3.97 -24.74 0.13
CA VAL A 135 2.84 -24.95 1.04
C VAL A 135 2.68 -23.78 2.01
N LEU A 136 3.77 -23.28 2.59
CA LEU A 136 3.72 -22.11 3.48
C LEU A 136 3.20 -20.86 2.76
N VAL A 137 3.55 -20.68 1.49
CA VAL A 137 3.07 -19.58 0.65
C VAL A 137 1.56 -19.65 0.40
N VAL A 138 1.06 -20.84 0.06
CA VAL A 138 -0.38 -21.10 -0.13
C VAL A 138 -1.14 -20.81 1.17
N VAL A 139 -0.64 -21.31 2.30
CA VAL A 139 -1.26 -21.07 3.60
C VAL A 139 -1.27 -19.59 3.93
N ALA A 140 -0.17 -18.87 3.66
CA ALA A 140 -0.08 -17.44 3.91
C ALA A 140 -1.08 -16.62 3.11
N SER A 141 -1.25 -16.90 1.81
CA SER A 141 -2.20 -16.16 0.97
C SER A 141 -3.65 -16.39 1.40
N ILE A 142 -4.01 -17.65 1.72
CA ILE A 142 -5.34 -17.99 2.24
C ILE A 142 -5.56 -17.32 3.61
N ALA A 143 -4.56 -17.35 4.48
CA ALA A 143 -4.65 -16.76 5.81
C ALA A 143 -4.89 -15.23 5.74
N GLN A 144 -4.24 -14.53 4.81
CA GLN A 144 -4.50 -13.10 4.57
C GLN A 144 -5.94 -12.83 4.11
N LEU A 145 -6.49 -13.68 3.22
CA LEU A 145 -7.90 -13.57 2.80
C LEU A 145 -8.86 -13.82 3.97
N ILE A 146 -8.58 -14.82 4.82
CA ILE A 146 -9.38 -15.10 6.01
C ILE A 146 -9.36 -13.90 6.97
N ALA A 147 -8.18 -13.36 7.28
CA ALA A 147 -8.06 -12.19 8.16
C ALA A 147 -8.79 -10.96 7.58
N TRP A 148 -8.70 -10.76 6.27
CA TRP A 148 -9.42 -9.68 5.60
C TRP A 148 -10.95 -9.87 5.63
N PHE A 149 -11.41 -11.10 5.42
CA PHE A 149 -12.83 -11.45 5.53
C PHE A 149 -13.37 -11.20 6.94
N LEU A 150 -12.62 -11.60 7.98
CA LEU A 150 -12.98 -11.32 9.38
C LEU A 150 -13.08 -9.81 9.65
N MET A 151 -12.14 -9.02 9.13
CA MET A 151 -12.18 -7.55 9.21
C MET A 151 -13.42 -6.98 8.52
N ILE A 152 -13.70 -7.36 7.27
CA ILE A 152 -14.89 -6.89 6.55
C ILE A 152 -16.18 -7.26 7.29
N ARG A 153 -16.30 -8.51 7.76
CA ARG A 153 -17.47 -8.95 8.53
C ARG A 153 -17.67 -8.10 9.79
N PHE A 154 -16.60 -7.79 10.51
CA PHE A 154 -16.65 -6.91 11.67
C PHE A 154 -17.12 -5.50 11.29
N LEU A 155 -16.58 -4.91 10.21
CA LEU A 155 -16.98 -3.58 9.75
C LEU A 155 -18.45 -3.54 9.30
N LEU A 156 -18.92 -4.55 8.57
CA LEU A 156 -20.30 -4.64 8.12
C LEU A 156 -21.28 -4.81 9.29
N SER A 157 -20.93 -5.62 10.28
CA SER A 157 -21.75 -5.82 11.48
C SER A 157 -21.90 -4.55 12.32
N ASN A 158 -20.97 -3.61 12.19
CA ASN A 158 -20.94 -2.34 12.91
C ASN A 158 -21.17 -1.12 12.02
N LYS A 159 -21.62 -1.33 10.77
CA LYS A 159 -21.70 -0.29 9.74
C LYS A 159 -22.51 0.93 10.18
N GLN A 160 -23.65 0.71 10.84
CA GLN A 160 -24.54 1.80 11.26
C GLN A 160 -23.82 2.77 12.23
N GLU A 161 -23.09 2.23 13.21
CA GLU A 161 -22.38 3.04 14.18
C GLU A 161 -21.18 3.75 13.54
N ILE A 162 -20.40 3.03 12.73
CA ILE A 162 -19.26 3.58 11.98
C ILE A 162 -19.72 4.74 11.09
N GLN A 163 -20.85 4.61 10.39
CA GLN A 163 -21.36 5.63 9.48
C GLN A 163 -21.74 6.95 10.17
N LYS A 164 -22.12 6.93 11.46
CA LYS A 164 -22.41 8.17 12.21
C LYS A 164 -21.18 9.06 12.37
N HIS A 165 -19.99 8.46 12.39
CA HIS A 165 -18.72 9.16 12.56
C HIS A 165 -18.01 9.46 11.23
N LEU A 166 -18.56 8.98 10.11
CA LEU A 166 -18.01 9.20 8.77
C LEU A 166 -18.78 10.31 8.06
N ASN A 167 -18.06 11.33 7.61
CA ASN A 167 -18.60 12.20 6.58
C ASN A 167 -18.69 11.43 5.23
N PRO A 168 -19.55 11.85 4.29
CA PRO A 168 -19.76 11.12 3.04
C PRO A 168 -18.48 10.91 2.21
N LEU A 169 -17.59 11.92 2.15
CA LEU A 169 -16.37 11.86 1.34
C LEU A 169 -15.34 10.89 1.94
N SER A 170 -15.12 10.94 3.25
CA SER A 170 -14.29 9.97 3.99
C SER A 170 -14.84 8.55 3.83
N GLY A 171 -16.16 8.37 3.86
CA GLY A 171 -16.80 7.08 3.61
C GLY A 171 -16.48 6.52 2.23
N VAL A 172 -16.60 7.35 1.18
CA VAL A 172 -16.25 6.98 -0.21
C VAL A 172 -14.77 6.64 -0.33
N LEU A 173 -13.87 7.45 0.27
CA LEU A 173 -12.42 7.21 0.26
C LEU A 173 -12.05 5.89 0.94
N LEU A 174 -12.58 5.63 2.13
CA LEU A 174 -12.32 4.38 2.85
C LEU A 174 -12.88 3.16 2.12
N GLN A 175 -14.07 3.30 1.51
CA GLN A 175 -14.65 2.24 0.68
C GLN A 175 -13.79 1.97 -0.55
N PHE A 176 -13.31 3.01 -1.24
CA PHE A 176 -12.41 2.87 -2.38
C PHE A 176 -11.14 2.12 -1.98
N ALA A 177 -10.46 2.54 -0.91
CA ALA A 177 -9.25 1.90 -0.42
C ALA A 177 -9.52 0.44 0.01
N GLY A 178 -10.66 0.15 0.63
CA GLY A 178 -11.07 -1.20 1.02
C GLY A 178 -11.34 -2.12 -0.18
N VAL A 179 -11.96 -1.59 -1.24
CA VAL A 179 -12.16 -2.32 -2.50
C VAL A 179 -10.82 -2.58 -3.19
N ALA A 180 -9.95 -1.56 -3.29
CA ALA A 180 -8.60 -1.71 -3.85
C ALA A 180 -7.76 -2.75 -3.08
N LEU A 181 -7.85 -2.75 -1.75
CA LEU A 181 -7.19 -3.74 -0.88
C LEU A 181 -7.75 -5.15 -1.10
N THR A 182 -9.06 -5.28 -1.31
CA THR A 182 -9.69 -6.56 -1.63
C THR A 182 -9.18 -7.09 -2.97
N ILE A 183 -9.16 -6.25 -4.02
CA ILE A 183 -8.63 -6.61 -5.34
C ILE A 183 -7.16 -7.03 -5.21
N LYS A 184 -6.34 -6.23 -4.50
CA LYS A 184 -4.94 -6.57 -4.22
C LYS A 184 -4.79 -7.97 -3.62
N LEU A 185 -5.52 -8.27 -2.54
CA LEU A 185 -5.39 -9.56 -1.85
C LEU A 185 -5.86 -10.74 -2.72
N LEU A 186 -6.90 -10.54 -3.54
CA LEU A 186 -7.34 -11.54 -4.52
C LEU A 186 -6.30 -11.78 -5.60
N LEU A 187 -5.71 -10.73 -6.17
CA LEU A 187 -4.62 -10.84 -7.14
C LEU A 187 -3.41 -11.56 -6.54
N GLN A 188 -3.05 -11.21 -5.31
CA GLN A 188 -1.95 -11.83 -4.59
C GLN A 188 -2.20 -13.32 -4.32
N ALA A 189 -3.44 -13.72 -3.99
CA ALA A 189 -3.82 -15.12 -3.84
C ALA A 189 -3.85 -15.86 -5.19
N GLY A 190 -4.29 -15.20 -6.27
CA GLY A 190 -4.26 -15.76 -7.62
C GLY A 190 -2.83 -16.10 -8.09
N SER A 191 -1.84 -15.30 -7.70
CA SER A 191 -0.42 -15.55 -8.02
C SER A 191 0.17 -16.80 -7.38
N VAL A 192 -0.56 -17.52 -6.51
CA VAL A 192 -0.14 -18.85 -6.03
C VAL A 192 -0.13 -19.87 -7.18
N ILE A 193 -1.01 -19.69 -8.17
CA ILE A 193 -1.13 -20.57 -9.33
C ILE A 193 0.07 -20.30 -10.26
N PRO A 194 0.93 -21.30 -10.55
CA PRO A 194 2.18 -21.08 -11.29
C PRO A 194 2.00 -20.39 -12.65
N GLU A 195 0.96 -20.73 -13.40
CA GLU A 195 0.67 -20.12 -14.71
C GLU A 195 0.28 -18.64 -14.58
N ILE A 196 -0.51 -18.30 -13.56
CA ILE A 196 -0.87 -16.90 -13.27
C ILE A 196 0.38 -16.13 -12.82
N SER A 197 1.22 -16.73 -11.97
CA SER A 197 2.49 -16.13 -11.54
C SER A 197 3.41 -15.82 -12.72
N LYS A 198 3.57 -16.75 -13.67
CA LYS A 198 4.39 -16.53 -14.88
C LYS A 198 3.86 -15.36 -15.70
N LEU A 199 2.54 -15.24 -15.86
CA LEU A 199 1.93 -14.10 -16.55
C LEU A 199 2.11 -12.79 -15.78
N ALA A 200 1.82 -12.80 -14.48
CA ALA A 200 1.86 -11.60 -13.63
C ALA A 200 3.28 -11.00 -13.52
N PHE A 201 4.31 -11.84 -13.41
CA PHE A 201 5.70 -11.40 -13.31
C PHE A 201 6.45 -11.40 -14.65
N GLY A 202 5.88 -12.01 -15.70
CA GLY A 202 6.45 -12.01 -17.05
C GLY A 202 6.26 -10.69 -17.79
N PHE A 203 5.18 -9.95 -17.49
CA PHE A 203 4.90 -8.67 -18.12
C PHE A 203 5.08 -7.50 -17.15
N ARG A 204 6.03 -6.61 -17.46
CA ARG A 204 6.33 -5.42 -16.65
C ARG A 204 5.09 -4.52 -16.46
N THR A 205 4.24 -4.37 -17.48
CA THR A 205 3.03 -3.54 -17.42
C THR A 205 2.05 -4.01 -16.35
N ILE A 206 1.91 -5.32 -16.15
CA ILE A 206 1.05 -5.90 -15.10
C ILE A 206 1.62 -5.60 -13.71
N VAL A 207 2.93 -5.77 -13.53
CA VAL A 207 3.61 -5.41 -12.27
C VAL A 207 3.43 -3.92 -11.97
N ILE A 208 3.53 -3.05 -12.98
CA ILE A 208 3.31 -1.61 -12.83
C ILE A 208 1.87 -1.31 -12.41
N ALA A 209 0.87 -1.91 -13.06
CA ALA A 209 -0.54 -1.75 -12.69
C ALA A 209 -0.77 -2.16 -11.22
N TYR A 210 -0.29 -3.35 -10.84
CA TYR A 210 -0.39 -3.83 -9.46
C TYR A 210 0.25 -2.86 -8.44
N LEU A 211 1.43 -2.32 -8.75
CA LEU A 211 2.08 -1.34 -7.86
C LEU A 211 1.28 -0.03 -7.75
N HIS A 212 0.64 0.44 -8.82
CA HIS A 212 -0.22 1.63 -8.77
C HIS A 212 -1.49 1.37 -7.94
N LEU A 213 -2.15 0.23 -8.14
CA LEU A 213 -3.29 -0.20 -7.31
C LEU A 213 -2.93 -0.17 -5.82
N VAL A 214 -1.78 -0.71 -5.44
CA VAL A 214 -1.35 -0.75 -4.04
C VAL A 214 -0.97 0.63 -3.52
N LEU A 215 -0.05 1.32 -4.20
CA LEU A 215 0.52 2.56 -3.67
C LEU A 215 -0.49 3.73 -3.77
N LEU A 216 -1.13 3.90 -4.91
CA LEU A 216 -2.12 4.95 -5.10
C LEU A 216 -3.49 4.54 -4.57
N GLY A 217 -4.01 3.40 -5.04
CA GLY A 217 -5.38 2.97 -4.75
C GLY A 217 -5.62 2.56 -3.31
N VAL A 218 -4.68 1.88 -2.66
CA VAL A 218 -4.80 1.49 -1.25
C VAL A 218 -4.18 2.55 -0.34
N ILE A 219 -2.87 2.74 -0.40
CA ILE A 219 -2.14 3.53 0.61
C ILE A 219 -2.50 5.02 0.52
N SER A 220 -2.39 5.62 -0.66
CA SER A 220 -2.55 7.07 -0.82
C SER A 220 -4.00 7.52 -0.59
N VAL A 221 -4.97 6.78 -1.15
CA VAL A 221 -6.40 7.04 -0.93
C VAL A 221 -6.79 6.83 0.55
N PHE A 222 -6.28 5.78 1.21
CA PHE A 222 -6.51 5.58 2.64
C PHE A 222 -5.98 6.75 3.47
N LEU A 223 -4.72 7.15 3.26
CA LEU A 223 -4.10 8.24 4.01
C LEU A 223 -4.83 9.57 3.77
N LEU A 224 -5.21 9.88 2.53
CA LEU A 224 -6.00 11.07 2.22
C LEU A 224 -7.37 11.04 2.90
N GLY A 225 -8.03 9.89 2.90
CA GLY A 225 -9.28 9.66 3.62
C GLY A 225 -9.14 9.83 5.13
N TYR A 226 -8.08 9.28 5.71
CA TYR A 226 -7.78 9.38 7.14
C TYR A 226 -7.46 10.82 7.57
N ILE A 227 -6.67 11.55 6.79
CA ILE A 227 -6.32 12.96 7.04
C ILE A 227 -7.59 13.83 6.96
N TYR A 228 -8.42 13.63 5.94
CA TYR A 228 -9.68 14.37 5.81
C TYR A 228 -10.68 14.03 6.93
N LEU A 229 -10.77 12.75 7.32
CA LEU A 229 -11.63 12.26 8.41
C LEU A 229 -11.26 12.89 9.76
N ASN A 230 -9.96 12.95 10.07
CA ASN A 230 -9.45 13.53 11.30
C ASN A 230 -9.33 15.06 11.24
N LYS A 231 -9.88 15.72 10.20
CA LYS A 231 -9.87 17.17 10.00
C LYS A 231 -8.45 17.79 10.01
N LEU A 232 -7.45 17.02 9.59
CA LEU A 232 -6.07 17.49 9.44
C LEU A 232 -5.89 18.40 8.21
N ILE A 233 -6.85 18.36 7.29
CA ILE A 233 -7.00 19.31 6.18
C ILE A 233 -8.36 20.00 6.26
N ARG A 234 -8.44 21.20 5.71
CA ARG A 234 -9.65 22.03 5.74
C ARG A 234 -10.79 21.39 4.96
N ASN A 235 -12.01 21.52 5.48
CA ASN A 235 -13.22 21.08 4.78
C ASN A 235 -13.85 22.24 4.00
N ASN A 236 -13.35 22.51 2.81
CA ASN A 236 -13.95 23.49 1.89
C ASN A 236 -14.14 22.91 0.48
N LYS A 237 -14.85 23.66 -0.37
CA LYS A 237 -15.18 23.25 -1.73
C LYS A 237 -13.94 22.96 -2.58
N TYR A 238 -12.84 23.70 -2.39
CA TYR A 238 -11.60 23.44 -3.10
C TYR A 238 -11.01 22.10 -2.68
N VAL A 239 -10.82 21.83 -1.38
CA VAL A 239 -10.29 20.54 -0.91
C VAL A 239 -11.16 19.37 -1.38
N ARG A 240 -12.49 19.47 -1.25
CA ARG A 240 -13.41 18.41 -1.71
C ARG A 240 -13.29 18.15 -3.21
N ASN A 241 -13.29 19.20 -4.04
CA ASN A 241 -13.17 19.04 -5.49
C ASN A 241 -11.80 18.47 -5.87
N GLY A 242 -10.73 18.88 -5.18
CA GLY A 242 -9.37 18.43 -5.46
C GLY A 242 -9.18 16.96 -5.12
N ILE A 243 -9.77 16.50 -4.02
CA ILE A 243 -9.86 15.08 -3.65
C ILE A 243 -10.59 14.30 -4.75
N MET A 244 -11.75 14.78 -5.22
CA MET A 244 -12.51 14.08 -6.27
C MET A 244 -11.76 14.00 -7.59
N ILE A 245 -11.07 15.07 -8.01
CA ILE A 245 -10.21 15.08 -9.21
C ILE A 245 -9.07 14.08 -9.03
N PHE A 246 -8.43 14.04 -7.86
CA PHE A 246 -7.32 13.13 -7.57
C PHE A 246 -7.76 11.66 -7.62
N ILE A 247 -8.85 11.29 -6.95
CA ILE A 247 -9.40 9.91 -7.00
C ILE A 247 -9.82 9.53 -8.42
N GLY A 248 -10.50 10.46 -9.13
CA GLY A 248 -10.89 10.24 -10.52
C GLY A 248 -9.68 9.97 -11.42
N GLY A 249 -8.59 10.73 -11.21
CA GLY A 249 -7.31 10.49 -11.87
C GLY A 249 -6.69 9.13 -11.54
N ILE A 250 -6.67 8.71 -10.26
CA ILE A 250 -6.20 7.37 -9.87
C ILE A 250 -7.01 6.27 -10.58
N PHE A 251 -8.33 6.39 -10.60
CA PHE A 251 -9.21 5.42 -11.25
C PHE A 251 -8.90 5.32 -12.76
N LEU A 252 -8.81 6.46 -13.46
CA LEU A 252 -8.47 6.50 -14.88
C LEU A 252 -7.08 5.93 -15.16
N ASN A 253 -6.09 6.24 -14.31
CA ASN A 253 -4.73 5.72 -14.42
C ASN A 253 -4.73 4.20 -14.36
N GLU A 254 -5.44 3.64 -13.39
CA GLU A 254 -5.54 2.19 -13.21
C GLU A 254 -6.26 1.52 -14.39
N MET A 255 -7.28 2.16 -14.97
CA MET A 255 -7.96 1.63 -16.17
C MET A 255 -7.03 1.56 -17.38
N VAL A 256 -6.21 2.59 -17.62
CA VAL A 256 -5.24 2.57 -18.73
C VAL A 256 -4.20 1.47 -18.51
N LEU A 257 -3.66 1.36 -17.30
CA LEU A 257 -2.67 0.32 -16.96
C LEU A 257 -3.27 -1.09 -17.04
N LEU A 258 -4.52 -1.27 -16.63
CA LEU A 258 -5.23 -2.55 -16.75
C LEU A 258 -5.40 -2.94 -18.22
N ILE A 259 -5.84 -2.00 -19.08
CA ILE A 259 -5.99 -2.25 -20.52
C ILE A 259 -4.64 -2.60 -21.15
N GLN A 260 -3.57 -1.86 -20.82
CA GLN A 260 -2.21 -2.19 -21.28
C GLN A 260 -1.74 -3.56 -20.77
N GLY A 261 -2.07 -3.90 -19.52
CA GLY A 261 -1.75 -5.20 -18.93
C GLY A 261 -2.43 -6.35 -19.65
N LEU A 262 -3.75 -6.24 -19.91
CA LEU A 262 -4.51 -7.26 -20.63
C LEU A 262 -4.07 -7.38 -22.10
N ALA A 263 -3.82 -6.25 -22.77
CA ALA A 263 -3.34 -6.22 -24.15
C ALA A 263 -1.94 -6.83 -24.31
N SER A 264 -1.13 -6.88 -23.24
CA SER A 264 0.18 -7.50 -23.28
C SER A 264 0.11 -9.03 -23.48
N PHE A 265 -1.00 -9.68 -23.10
CA PHE A 265 -1.20 -11.11 -23.35
C PHE A 265 -1.36 -11.46 -24.82
N SER A 266 -1.93 -10.54 -25.61
CA SER A 266 -2.01 -10.65 -27.07
C SER A 266 -0.83 -10.00 -27.80
N TYR A 267 0.21 -9.57 -27.07
CA TYR A 267 1.35 -8.81 -27.60
C TYR A 267 0.94 -7.56 -28.40
N THR A 268 -0.26 -7.02 -28.13
CA THR A 268 -0.81 -5.85 -28.79
C THR A 268 -0.38 -4.59 -28.05
N VAL A 269 0.28 -3.67 -28.75
CA VAL A 269 0.66 -2.37 -28.19
C VAL A 269 -0.54 -1.43 -28.27
N ILE A 270 -0.94 -0.87 -27.13
CA ILE A 270 -1.99 0.15 -27.08
C ILE A 270 -1.39 1.51 -27.50
N PRO A 271 -1.85 2.12 -28.60
CA PRO A 271 -1.32 3.39 -29.06
C PRO A 271 -1.66 4.51 -28.05
N PHE A 272 -0.75 5.50 -27.94
CA PHE A 272 -0.88 6.70 -27.09
C PHE A 272 -1.04 6.48 -25.59
N ALA A 273 -0.92 5.26 -25.08
CA ALA A 273 -1.15 4.99 -23.66
C ALA A 273 -0.20 5.77 -22.74
N ASP A 274 1.07 5.97 -23.11
CA ASP A 274 2.01 6.79 -22.34
C ASP A 274 1.58 8.27 -22.26
N VAL A 275 1.05 8.81 -23.37
CA VAL A 275 0.50 10.16 -23.42
C VAL A 275 -0.76 10.26 -22.56
N SER A 276 -1.64 9.25 -22.60
CA SER A 276 -2.81 9.18 -21.72
C SER A 276 -2.40 9.18 -20.25
N LEU A 277 -1.40 8.37 -19.86
CA LEU A 277 -0.88 8.33 -18.49
C LEU A 277 -0.28 9.68 -18.06
N LEU A 278 0.42 10.38 -18.96
CA LEU A 278 0.94 11.73 -18.68
C LEU A 278 -0.19 12.76 -18.43
N LEU A 279 -1.24 12.73 -19.26
CA LEU A 279 -2.40 13.61 -19.10
C LEU A 279 -3.15 13.31 -17.80
N ILE A 280 -3.34 12.04 -17.47
CA ILE A 280 -3.98 11.62 -16.21
C ILE A 280 -3.12 12.02 -15.00
N SER A 281 -1.80 11.86 -15.08
CA SER A 281 -0.88 12.31 -14.03
C SER A 281 -0.96 13.82 -13.82
N SER A 282 -1.08 14.60 -14.91
CA SER A 282 -1.30 16.05 -14.85
C SER A 282 -2.64 16.40 -14.21
N LEU A 283 -3.69 15.63 -14.49
CA LEU A 283 -5.00 15.76 -13.84
C LEU A 283 -4.90 15.50 -12.33
N MET A 284 -4.22 14.42 -11.92
CA MET A 284 -3.98 14.12 -10.51
C MET A 284 -3.21 15.25 -9.81
N LEU A 285 -2.16 15.78 -10.46
CA LEU A 285 -1.40 16.93 -9.95
C LEU A 285 -2.29 18.15 -9.76
N SER A 286 -3.19 18.45 -10.69
CA SER A 286 -4.15 19.56 -10.55
C SER A 286 -5.07 19.39 -9.33
N GLY A 287 -5.49 18.16 -9.03
CA GLY A 287 -6.26 17.83 -7.83
C GLY A 287 -5.48 18.12 -6.54
N LEU A 288 -4.20 17.72 -6.49
CA LEU A 288 -3.32 18.01 -5.35
C LEU A 288 -3.07 19.51 -5.16
N ILE A 289 -2.83 20.25 -6.25
CA ILE A 289 -2.67 21.72 -6.20
C ILE A 289 -3.94 22.36 -5.63
N LEU A 290 -5.12 21.90 -6.05
CA LEU A 290 -6.39 22.43 -5.58
C LEU A 290 -6.63 22.14 -4.08
N ILE A 291 -6.20 20.97 -3.59
CA ILE A 291 -6.18 20.65 -2.15
C ILE A 291 -5.25 21.61 -1.41
N LEU A 292 -4.04 21.83 -1.92
CA LEU A 292 -3.06 22.74 -1.30
C LEU A 292 -3.58 24.18 -1.23
N VAL A 293 -4.07 24.72 -2.35
CA VAL A 293 -4.65 26.07 -2.42
C VAL A 293 -5.87 26.19 -1.50
N GLY A 294 -6.70 25.15 -1.42
CA GLY A 294 -7.82 25.10 -0.49
C GLY A 294 -7.37 25.19 0.97
N ASN A 295 -6.19 24.66 1.32
CA ASN A 295 -5.65 24.79 2.66
C ASN A 295 -5.00 26.16 2.91
N LEU A 296 -4.38 26.80 1.91
CA LEU A 296 -3.71 28.11 2.09
C LEU A 296 -4.69 29.30 2.11
N LYS A 297 -5.70 29.34 1.24
CA LYS A 297 -6.57 30.52 1.02
C LYS A 297 -7.38 31.01 2.22
N ALA A 298 -7.58 30.19 3.26
CA ALA A 298 -8.32 30.59 4.45
C ALA A 298 -7.43 31.09 5.61
N GLU A 299 -6.12 31.22 5.43
CA GLU A 299 -5.27 31.97 6.38
C GLU A 299 -5.39 33.49 6.21
N THR A 300 -5.83 33.96 5.03
CA THR A 300 -5.94 35.40 4.73
C THR A 300 -7.33 35.99 4.99
N GLY A 301 -8.28 35.21 5.53
CA GLY A 301 -9.69 35.58 5.70
C GLY A 301 -10.18 35.76 7.14
N THR A 302 -9.30 35.67 8.14
CA THR A 302 -9.63 35.95 9.54
C THR A 302 -8.67 37.00 10.10
N LYS A 303 -9.00 38.26 9.84
CA LYS A 303 -8.78 39.39 10.74
C LYS A 303 -10.08 40.19 10.77
#